data_AF-A0A7R9T8I2-F1
#
_entry.id   AF-A0A7R9T8I2-F1
#
_cell.length_a   1.000
_cell.length_b   1.000
_cell.length_c   1.000
_cell.angle_alpha   90.00
_cell.angle_beta   90.00
_cell.angle_gamma   90.00
#
_symmetry.space_group_name_H-M   'P 1'
#
loop_
_entity.id
_entity.type
_entity.pdbx_description
1 polymer ?
#
loop_
_entity_poly.entity_id
_entity_poly.type
_entity_poly.pdbx_seq_one_letter_code
_entity_poly.pdbx_strand_id
1 'polypeptide(L)'
;VLYPLGRVSTVQEAQMLSASGREDAHNVTLVAVEGTSDELDVPIKLLFDDAAFRQEFDLGSLNSVNIVRLLVQAAHCFWAYLQLCPAADQEATFYLPTGAGG
;
A
#
# COMPACT_ATOMS: atom_id res chain seq x y z
N VAL A 1 -7.46 4.79 -6.97
CA VAL A 1 -6.19 4.05 -7.17
C VAL A 1 -5.84 4.13 -8.64
N LEU A 2 -4.62 4.58 -8.95
CA LEU A 2 -4.05 4.46 -10.29
C LEU A 2 -3.27 3.15 -10.34
N TYR A 3 -3.41 2.37 -11.41
CA TYR A 3 -2.60 1.17 -11.61
C TYR A 3 -2.15 1.03 -13.07
N PRO A 4 -0.97 0.47 -13.33
CA PRO A 4 -0.44 0.37 -14.67
C PRO A 4 -1.18 -0.70 -15.48
N LEU A 5 -1.76 -0.29 -16.61
CA LEU A 5 -2.55 -1.14 -17.50
C LEU A 5 -1.71 -2.32 -17.99
N GLY A 6 -2.23 -3.53 -17.84
CA GLY A 6 -1.57 -4.76 -18.30
C GLY A 6 -0.28 -5.14 -17.55
N ARG A 7 0.05 -4.43 -16.45
CA ARG A 7 1.25 -4.71 -15.63
C ARG A 7 0.94 -5.18 -14.22
N VAL A 8 -0.33 -5.44 -13.92
CA VAL A 8 -0.78 -6.15 -12.72
C VAL A 8 -1.21 -7.56 -13.09
N SER A 9 -1.10 -8.50 -12.16
CA SER A 9 -1.59 -9.87 -12.41
C SER A 9 -3.11 -9.88 -12.53
N THR A 10 -3.66 -10.86 -13.26
CA THR A 10 -5.11 -11.04 -13.42
C THR A 10 -5.83 -11.15 -12.08
N VAL A 11 -5.20 -11.80 -11.08
CA VAL A 11 -5.76 -11.94 -9.74
C VAL A 11 -5.83 -10.58 -9.02
N GLN A 12 -4.78 -9.76 -9.11
CA GLN A 12 -4.77 -8.43 -8.51
C GLN A 12 -5.82 -7.51 -9.14
N GLU A 13 -5.93 -7.52 -10.48
CA GLU A 13 -6.93 -6.73 -11.18
C GLU A 13 -8.35 -7.15 -10.81
N ALA A 14 -8.63 -8.46 -10.76
CA ALA A 14 -9.93 -8.97 -10.33
C ALA A 14 -10.27 -8.58 -8.88
N GLN A 15 -9.30 -8.59 -7.96
CA GLN A 15 -9.50 -8.15 -6.59
C GLN A 15 -9.86 -6.66 -6.51
N MET A 16 -9.17 -5.82 -7.27
CA MET A 16 -9.47 -4.39 -7.31
C MET A 16 -10.87 -4.14 -7.90
N LEU A 17 -11.15 -4.69 -9.10
CA LEU A 17 -12.41 -4.45 -9.81
C LEU A 17 -13.63 -4.99 -9.05
N SER A 18 -13.50 -6.13 -8.36
CA SER A 18 -14.58 -6.66 -7.53
C SER A 18 -14.90 -5.77 -6.33
N ALA A 19 -13.91 -5.06 -5.77
CA ALA A 19 -14.15 -4.10 -4.70
C ALA A 19 -14.87 -2.85 -5.21
N SER A 20 -14.51 -2.31 -6.39
CA SER A 20 -15.19 -1.15 -6.98
C SER A 20 -16.55 -1.47 -7.62
N GLY A 21 -16.79 -2.73 -7.98
CA GLY A 21 -18.00 -3.17 -8.66
C GLY A 21 -19.19 -3.46 -7.73
N ARG A 22 -19.03 -3.32 -6.41
CA ARG A 22 -20.12 -3.50 -5.47
C ARG A 22 -21.03 -2.27 -5.46
N GLU A 23 -22.34 -2.49 -5.37
CA GLU A 23 -23.33 -1.41 -5.34
C GLU A 23 -23.13 -0.44 -4.17
N ASP A 24 -22.50 -0.88 -3.08
CA ASP A 24 -22.19 -0.06 -1.89
C ASP A 24 -20.82 0.65 -1.94
N ALA A 25 -19.99 0.38 -2.96
CA ALA A 25 -18.62 0.87 -3.05
C ALA A 25 -18.50 2.20 -3.82
N HIS A 26 -19.15 3.25 -3.32
CA HIS A 26 -19.10 4.58 -3.96
C HIS A 26 -17.80 5.37 -3.70
N ASN A 27 -16.97 4.92 -2.75
CA ASN A 27 -15.75 5.60 -2.33
C ASN A 27 -14.47 5.02 -2.96
N VAL A 28 -14.59 4.06 -3.87
CA VAL A 28 -13.45 3.41 -4.52
C VAL A 28 -13.49 3.68 -6.01
N THR A 29 -12.53 4.45 -6.51
CA THR A 29 -12.34 4.68 -7.95
C THR A 29 -11.03 4.05 -8.40
N LEU A 30 -11.09 3.26 -9.46
CA LEU A 30 -9.93 2.65 -10.12
C LEU A 30 -9.74 3.29 -11.49
N VAL A 31 -8.49 3.62 -11.80
CA VAL A 31 -8.12 4.16 -13.11
C VAL A 31 -6.91 3.37 -13.61
N ALA A 32 -7.09 2.65 -14.70
CA ALA A 32 -6.01 2.00 -15.41
C ALA A 32 -5.28 3.04 -16.25
N VAL A 33 -3.96 3.12 -16.12
CA VAL A 33 -3.13 4.14 -16.78
C VAL A 33 -2.01 3.47 -17.56
N GLU A 34 -1.72 3.95 -18.76
CA GLU A 34 -0.56 3.48 -19.53
C GLU A 34 0.76 3.88 -18.83
N GLY A 35 1.77 3.01 -18.90
CA GLY A 35 3.08 3.24 -18.29
C GLY A 35 3.43 2.23 -17.18
N THR A 36 4.38 2.61 -16.33
CA THR A 36 4.94 1.81 -15.24
C THR A 36 4.51 2.35 -13.87
N SER A 37 4.64 1.53 -12.81
CA SER A 37 4.32 1.97 -11.46
C SER A 37 5.08 3.23 -11.04
N ASP A 38 6.35 3.38 -11.44
CA ASP A 38 7.18 4.53 -11.09
C ASP A 38 6.78 5.79 -11.86
N GLU A 39 6.31 5.65 -13.10
CA GLU A 39 5.81 6.77 -13.91
C GLU A 39 4.47 7.30 -13.36
N LEU A 40 3.63 6.41 -12.82
CA LEU A 40 2.36 6.78 -12.18
C LEU A 40 2.56 7.61 -10.92
N ASP A 41 3.69 7.46 -10.22
CA ASP A 41 4.02 8.23 -9.01
C ASP A 41 4.34 9.70 -9.31
N VAL A 42 4.81 10.02 -10.52
CA VAL A 42 5.21 11.39 -10.90
C VAL A 42 4.03 12.38 -10.80
N PRO A 43 2.89 12.17 -11.47
CA PRO A 43 1.75 13.08 -11.35
C PRO A 43 1.16 13.08 -9.94
N ILE A 44 1.18 11.95 -9.23
CA ILE A 44 0.71 11.88 -7.83
C ILE A 44 1.55 12.80 -6.94
N LYS A 45 2.88 12.75 -7.05
CA LYS A 45 3.78 13.61 -6.28
C LYS A 45 3.53 15.09 -6.56
N LEU A 46 3.32 15.46 -7.83
CA LEU A 46 2.98 16.85 -8.19
C LEU A 46 1.69 17.33 -7.51
N LEU A 47 0.65 16.49 -7.44
CA LEU A 47 -0.59 16.83 -6.72
C LEU A 47 -0.37 16.95 -5.21
N PHE A 48 0.50 16.13 -4.63
CA PHE A 48 0.88 16.25 -3.21
C PHE A 48 1.80 17.42 -2.92
N ASP A 49 2.50 17.99 -3.90
CA ASP A 49 3.30 19.19 -3.70
C ASP A 49 2.44 20.46 -3.74
N ASP A 50 1.29 20.43 -4.42
CA ASP A 50 0.32 21.53 -4.44
C ASP A 50 -0.44 21.64 -3.11
N ALA A 51 -0.11 22.65 -2.30
CA ALA A 51 -0.75 22.88 -1.01
C ALA A 51 -2.22 23.31 -1.12
N ALA A 52 -2.58 24.07 -2.15
CA ALA A 52 -3.96 24.55 -2.34
C ALA A 52 -4.86 23.38 -2.74
N PHE A 53 -4.41 22.57 -3.69
CA PHE A 53 -5.13 21.39 -4.14
C PHE A 53 -5.29 20.36 -3.01
N ARG A 54 -4.22 20.09 -2.24
CA ARG A 54 -4.31 19.20 -1.07
C ARG A 54 -5.35 19.66 -0.05
N GLN A 55 -5.40 20.96 0.22
CA GLN A 55 -6.35 21.51 1.19
C GLN A 55 -7.79 21.52 0.66
N GLU A 56 -7.98 21.82 -0.63
CA GLU A 56 -9.30 21.83 -1.27
C GLU A 56 -9.94 20.44 -1.28
N PHE A 57 -9.15 19.40 -1.58
CA PHE A 57 -9.64 18.04 -1.75
C PHE A 57 -9.35 17.10 -0.57
N ASP A 58 -8.80 17.60 0.53
CA ASP A 58 -8.35 16.80 1.69
C ASP A 58 -7.50 15.59 1.27
N LEU A 59 -6.49 15.85 0.43
CA LEU A 59 -5.76 14.80 -0.25
C LEU A 59 -4.83 14.06 0.74
N GLY A 60 -5.18 12.80 1.02
CA GLY A 60 -4.40 11.89 1.86
C GLY A 60 -3.73 10.76 1.06
N SER A 61 -2.67 10.18 1.64
CA SER A 61 -1.96 9.02 1.06
C SER A 61 -1.99 7.80 1.97
N LEU A 62 -2.18 6.63 1.36
CA LEU A 62 -2.13 5.30 2.01
C LEU A 62 -0.88 4.49 1.59
N ASN A 63 0.09 5.12 0.89
CA ASN A 63 1.26 4.44 0.35
C ASN A 63 2.41 4.27 1.38
N SER A 64 3.60 3.89 0.92
CA SER A 64 4.73 3.43 1.76
C SER A 64 5.30 4.50 2.68
N VAL A 65 4.93 5.77 2.50
CA VAL A 65 5.38 6.88 3.38
C VAL A 65 4.63 6.92 4.71
N ASN A 66 3.53 6.17 4.85
CA ASN A 66 2.74 6.18 6.07
C ASN A 66 3.38 5.31 7.17
N ILE A 67 3.95 5.96 8.20
CA ILE A 67 4.62 5.33 9.35
C ILE A 67 3.73 4.31 10.09
N VAL A 68 2.40 4.47 10.06
CA VAL A 68 1.48 3.53 10.69
C VAL A 68 1.59 2.14 10.08
N ARG A 69 1.95 2.04 8.78
CA ARG A 69 2.19 0.75 8.12
C ARG A 69 3.34 -0.01 8.77
N LEU A 70 4.44 0.67 9.11
CA LEU A 70 5.58 0.08 9.80
C LEU A 70 5.19 -0.41 11.20
N LEU A 71 4.41 0.38 11.93
CA LEU A 71 3.94 0.01 13.27
C LEU A 71 3.07 -1.26 13.24
N VAL A 72 2.13 -1.35 12.28
CA VAL A 72 1.26 -2.53 12.13
C VAL A 72 2.06 -3.75 11.66
N GLN A 73 3.04 -3.57 10.78
CA GLN A 73 3.91 -4.67 10.34
C GLN A 73 4.77 -5.19 11.49
N ALA A 74 5.33 -4.31 12.34
CA ALA A 74 6.13 -4.71 13.50
C ALA A 74 5.36 -5.64 14.46
N ALA A 75 4.05 -5.44 14.63
CA ALA A 75 3.21 -6.31 15.46
C ALA A 75 3.27 -7.78 15.03
N HIS A 76 3.42 -8.07 13.73
CA HIS A 76 3.55 -9.43 13.22
C HIS A 76 4.90 -10.06 13.61
N CYS A 77 5.97 -9.28 13.63
CA CYS A 77 7.28 -9.76 14.10
C CYS A 77 7.23 -10.13 15.58
N PHE A 78 6.59 -9.30 16.42
CA PHE A 78 6.39 -9.63 17.84
C PHE A 78 5.53 -10.88 18.01
N TRP A 79 4.42 -10.99 17.29
CA TRP A 79 3.56 -12.16 17.34
C TRP A 79 4.33 -13.44 16.94
N ALA A 80 5.05 -13.41 15.82
CA ALA A 80 5.85 -14.55 15.37
C ALA A 80 6.96 -14.92 16.37
N TYR A 81 7.63 -13.93 16.97
CA TYR A 81 8.61 -14.16 18.03
C TYR A 81 7.99 -14.89 19.23
N LEU A 82 6.86 -14.42 19.74
CA LEU A 82 6.17 -15.04 20.88
C LEU A 82 5.71 -16.47 20.61
N GLN A 83 5.42 -16.80 19.35
CA GLN A 83 5.05 -18.17 18.94
C GLN A 83 6.25 -19.11 18.83
N LEU A 84 7.45 -18.57 18.54
CA LEU A 84 8.68 -19.35 18.35
C LEU A 84 9.53 -19.44 19.62
N CYS A 85 9.47 -18.41 20.47
CA CYS A 85 10.28 -18.24 21.65
C CYS A 85 9.41 -18.26 22.93
N PRO A 86 9.26 -19.43 23.59
CA PRO A 86 8.46 -19.54 24.82
C PRO A 86 9.04 -18.76 26.02
N ALA A 87 10.29 -18.31 25.93
CA ALA A 87 10.95 -17.47 26.92
C ALA A 87 11.70 -16.32 26.23
N ALA A 88 11.80 -15.18 26.92
CA ALA A 88 12.32 -13.92 26.36
C ALA A 88 13.86 -13.86 26.23
N ASP A 89 14.56 -14.91 26.63
CA ASP A 89 16.03 -15.06 26.53
C ASP A 89 16.48 -15.72 25.22
N GLN A 90 15.53 -16.03 24.34
CA GLN A 90 15.80 -16.65 23.04
C GLN A 90 15.82 -15.61 21.92
N GLU A 91 16.60 -15.90 20.88
CA GLU A 91 16.73 -15.06 19.69
C GLU A 91 16.00 -15.66 18.50
N ALA A 92 15.47 -14.80 17.62
CA ALA A 92 14.85 -15.20 16.36
C ALA A 92 15.40 -14.35 15.21
N THR A 93 15.68 -15.00 14.07
CA THR A 93 16.17 -14.34 12.85
C THR A 93 15.06 -14.31 11.80
N PHE A 94 14.78 -13.12 11.27
CA PHE A 94 13.77 -12.90 10.23
C PHE A 94 14.44 -12.65 8.88
N TYR A 95 13.99 -13.35 7.84
CA TYR A 95 14.38 -13.11 6.45
C TYR A 95 13.20 -12.49 5.72
N LEU A 96 13.30 -11.21 5.38
CA LEU A 96 12.23 -10.46 4.75
C LEU A 96 12.53 -10.27 3.25
N PRO A 97 11.70 -10.80 2.33
CA PRO A 97 11.80 -10.44 0.92
C PRO A 97 11.31 -8.99 0.75
N THR A 98 12.23 -8.07 0.46
CA THR A 98 11.91 -6.63 0.42
C THR A 98 11.76 -6.10 -1.01
N GLY A 99 10.85 -5.13 -1.17
CA GLY A 99 10.75 -4.28 -2.36
C GLY A 99 11.02 -2.83 -1.98
N ALA A 100 9.96 -2.09 -1.61
CA ALA A 100 10.04 -0.68 -1.24
C ALA A 100 10.64 -0.38 0.15
N GLY A 101 11.22 -1.38 0.84
CA GLY A 101 11.96 -1.20 2.10
C GLY A 101 11.12 -0.80 3.32
N GLY A 102 9.81 -1.06 3.31
CA GLY A 102 8.95 -0.99 4.50
C GLY A 102 8.97 -2.28 5.30
#